data_AF-A0A365H1Y4-F1
#
_entry.id   AF-A0A365H1Y4-F1
#
_cell.length_a   1.000
_cell.length_b   1.000
_cell.length_c   1.000
_cell.angle_alpha   90.00
_cell.angle_beta   90.00
_cell.angle_gamma   90.00
#
_symmetry.space_group_name_H-M   'P 1'
#
loop_
_entity.id
_entity.type
_entity.pdbx_description
1 polymer ?
#
loop_
_entity_poly.entity_id
_entity_poly.type
_entity_poly.pdbx_seq_one_letter_code
_entity_poly.pdbx_strand_id
1 'polypeptide(L)'
;MTLRSSACAGPVREAIMSRMVGGDGDALAQEFRDLLATVDPVAAVAAADACRASDAYPGLSPTGPMFTAAERVPGGWRVLLPCTPVPQDAREALGGLLRADAAARPDAEGRGLRAAAAQLEERRLDALTLGTRRLRVVRVEQVLRIGLDGPEAPRPTDHDPATGPGPAELLPVPPPAGAVAAEFDARLLAATTGRADDAERRAFEDYPEPVFLRPAFAVAEHTEGRWRITSRAHSGPGAARGALAFYFRHLVPVVEQPDEIDRLEYSAAADLMDDPARRAGITVLGRRFRIVRLERAVRMGPDGPEPPRPSDFDPR
;
A
#
# COMPACT_ATOMS: atom_id res chain seq x y z
N MET A 1 6.31 -20.00 29.40
CA MET A 1 5.98 -19.49 28.05
C MET A 1 4.86 -18.48 28.23
N THR A 2 5.22 -17.22 28.45
CA THR A 2 4.31 -16.16 28.89
C THR A 2 3.59 -15.58 27.68
N LEU A 3 2.27 -15.76 27.60
CA LEU A 3 1.41 -15.14 26.59
C LEU A 3 1.55 -13.61 26.71
N ARG A 4 2.28 -12.98 25.77
CA ARG A 4 2.23 -11.53 25.61
C ARG A 4 0.84 -11.16 25.10
N SER A 5 0.09 -10.43 25.91
CA SER A 5 -1.19 -9.85 25.55
C SER A 5 -1.00 -8.88 24.39
N SER A 6 -1.50 -9.22 23.20
CA SER A 6 -1.55 -8.32 22.05
C SER A 6 -2.47 -7.14 22.35
N ALA A 7 -1.95 -5.92 22.27
CA ALA A 7 -2.66 -4.66 22.56
C ALA A 7 -3.77 -4.34 21.53
N CYS A 8 -3.83 -5.08 20.43
CA CYS A 8 -4.79 -4.83 19.35
C CYS A 8 -6.23 -5.28 19.66
N ALA A 9 -6.45 -6.10 20.68
CA ALA A 9 -7.79 -6.59 21.03
C ALA A 9 -8.51 -5.75 22.12
N GLY A 10 -7.89 -4.66 22.59
CA GLY A 10 -8.32 -3.92 23.79
C GLY A 10 -9.81 -3.55 23.82
N PRO A 11 -10.34 -2.77 22.85
CA PRO A 11 -11.69 -2.21 22.97
C PRO A 11 -12.79 -3.29 22.93
N VAL A 12 -12.62 -4.30 22.07
CA VAL A 12 -13.61 -5.37 21.87
C VAL A 12 -13.57 -6.38 23.00
N ARG A 13 -12.37 -6.75 23.45
CA ARG A 13 -12.18 -7.75 24.51
C ARG A 13 -12.56 -7.20 25.89
N GLU A 14 -12.32 -5.92 26.14
CA GLU A 14 -12.65 -5.25 27.40
C GLU A 14 -14.14 -4.96 27.52
N ALA A 15 -14.81 -4.60 26.41
CA ALA A 15 -16.28 -4.49 26.35
C ALA A 15 -16.99 -5.83 26.57
N ILE A 16 -16.44 -6.93 26.05
CA ILE A 16 -16.98 -8.29 26.21
C ILE A 16 -16.73 -8.82 27.63
N MET A 17 -15.54 -8.63 28.20
CA MET A 17 -15.17 -9.20 29.50
C MET A 17 -15.74 -8.44 30.71
N SER A 18 -15.92 -7.12 30.62
CA SER A 18 -16.44 -6.29 31.72
C SER A 18 -17.93 -6.53 32.01
N ARG A 19 -18.68 -7.09 31.06
CA ARG A 19 -20.16 -7.26 31.15
C ARG A 19 -20.64 -8.69 31.34
N MET A 20 -19.74 -9.67 31.43
CA MET A 20 -20.08 -11.10 31.66
C MET A 20 -20.29 -11.46 33.15
N VAL A 21 -21.04 -10.64 33.90
CA VAL A 21 -21.51 -11.02 35.25
C VAL A 21 -23.02 -10.80 35.35
N GLY A 22 -23.77 -11.89 35.11
CA GLY A 22 -25.17 -12.06 35.50
C GLY A 22 -26.20 -11.39 34.58
N GLY A 23 -26.66 -12.08 33.54
CA GLY A 23 -27.76 -11.62 32.69
C GLY A 23 -28.44 -12.75 31.93
N ASP A 24 -29.76 -12.69 31.90
CA ASP A 24 -30.68 -13.59 31.19
C ASP A 24 -30.29 -13.80 29.72
N GLY A 25 -30.36 -15.03 29.21
CA GLY A 25 -29.78 -15.41 27.91
C GLY A 25 -30.35 -14.61 26.72
N ASP A 26 -31.60 -14.16 26.84
CA ASP A 26 -32.25 -13.34 25.82
C ASP A 26 -31.78 -11.88 25.83
N ALA A 27 -31.40 -11.34 27.00
CA ALA A 27 -30.81 -10.01 27.11
C ALA A 27 -29.41 -9.99 26.50
N LEU A 28 -28.60 -11.02 26.76
CA LEU A 28 -27.27 -11.19 26.14
C LEU A 28 -27.39 -11.37 24.62
N ALA A 29 -28.39 -12.10 24.13
CA ALA A 29 -28.63 -12.27 22.70
C ALA A 29 -29.05 -10.96 22.03
N GLN A 30 -29.87 -10.13 22.69
CA GLN A 30 -30.26 -8.83 22.18
C GLN A 30 -29.11 -7.83 22.20
N GLU A 31 -28.33 -7.76 23.28
CA GLU A 31 -27.14 -6.92 23.37
C GLU A 31 -26.09 -7.30 22.32
N PHE A 32 -25.91 -8.60 22.07
CA PHE A 32 -25.02 -9.08 21.00
C PHE A 32 -25.51 -8.68 19.61
N ARG A 33 -26.83 -8.75 19.35
CA ARG A 33 -27.44 -8.27 18.09
C ARG A 33 -27.28 -6.77 17.91
N ASP A 34 -27.52 -5.99 18.97
CA ASP A 34 -27.39 -4.53 18.93
C ASP A 34 -25.93 -4.11 18.71
N LEU A 35 -24.97 -4.81 19.33
CA LEU A 35 -23.54 -4.63 19.07
C LEU A 35 -23.19 -4.96 17.62
N LEU A 36 -23.62 -6.11 17.09
CA LEU A 36 -23.39 -6.48 15.70
C LEU A 36 -24.05 -5.51 14.71
N ALA A 37 -25.19 -4.90 15.06
CA ALA A 37 -25.84 -3.89 14.22
C ALA A 37 -25.03 -2.58 14.12
N THR A 38 -24.12 -2.32 15.06
CA THR A 38 -23.25 -1.13 15.06
C THR A 38 -21.87 -1.36 14.44
N VAL A 39 -21.50 -2.61 14.16
CA VAL A 39 -20.18 -2.98 13.65
C VAL A 39 -20.30 -3.43 12.21
N ASP A 40 -19.50 -2.87 11.30
CA ASP A 40 -19.33 -3.45 9.97
C ASP A 40 -18.61 -4.80 10.11
N PRO A 41 -19.28 -5.94 9.86
CA PRO A 41 -18.69 -7.26 10.07
C PRO A 41 -17.49 -7.51 9.16
N VAL A 42 -17.47 -6.93 7.96
CA VAL A 42 -16.34 -7.06 7.03
C VAL A 42 -15.14 -6.29 7.58
N ALA A 43 -15.36 -5.06 8.05
CA ALA A 43 -14.32 -4.27 8.69
C ALA A 43 -13.77 -4.95 9.96
N ALA A 44 -14.63 -5.58 10.77
CA ALA A 44 -14.22 -6.29 11.98
C ALA A 44 -13.37 -7.52 11.68
N VAL A 45 -13.74 -8.32 10.66
CA VAL A 45 -12.94 -9.47 10.21
C VAL A 45 -11.60 -9.00 9.64
N ALA A 46 -11.58 -7.95 8.82
CA ALA A 46 -10.35 -7.37 8.29
C ALA A 46 -9.44 -6.82 9.40
N ALA A 47 -10.00 -6.17 10.42
CA ALA A 47 -9.26 -5.71 11.58
C ALA A 47 -8.65 -6.88 12.37
N ALA A 48 -9.44 -7.92 12.65
CA ALA A 48 -8.94 -9.11 13.34
C ALA A 48 -7.83 -9.82 12.55
N ASP A 49 -7.94 -9.87 11.22
CA ASP A 49 -6.91 -10.41 10.35
C ASP A 49 -5.63 -9.57 10.34
N ALA A 50 -5.77 -8.24 10.33
CA ALA A 50 -4.66 -7.32 10.49
C ALA A 50 -3.94 -7.51 11.83
N CYS A 51 -4.66 -7.73 12.94
CA CYS A 51 -4.05 -7.99 14.24
C CYS A 51 -3.21 -9.27 14.23
N ARG A 52 -3.78 -10.38 13.72
CA ARG A 52 -3.06 -11.65 13.60
C ARG A 52 -1.82 -11.52 12.73
N ALA A 53 -1.93 -10.79 11.61
CA ALA A 53 -0.80 -10.51 10.75
C ALA A 53 0.27 -9.67 11.44
N SER A 54 -0.10 -8.65 12.23
CA SER A 54 0.87 -7.84 12.97
C SER A 54 1.66 -8.63 14.01
N ASP A 55 1.07 -9.69 14.57
CA ASP A 55 1.73 -10.61 15.49
C ASP A 55 2.62 -11.63 14.75
N ALA A 56 2.15 -12.17 13.62
CA ALA A 56 2.90 -13.14 12.81
C ALA A 56 4.07 -12.53 12.03
N TYR A 57 3.95 -11.26 11.62
CA TYR A 57 4.91 -10.52 10.84
C TYR A 57 5.34 -9.24 11.60
N PRO A 58 6.15 -9.40 12.67
CA PRO A 58 6.45 -8.30 13.57
C PRO A 58 7.42 -7.28 12.97
N GLY A 59 8.33 -7.71 12.08
CA GLY A 59 9.34 -6.85 11.47
C GLY A 59 8.78 -6.02 10.32
N LEU A 60 9.27 -4.79 10.18
CA LEU A 60 9.03 -3.97 8.99
C LEU A 60 10.34 -3.84 8.20
N SER A 61 10.26 -4.04 6.88
CA SER A 61 11.35 -3.76 5.95
C SER A 61 10.88 -2.67 4.99
N PRO A 62 11.37 -1.43 5.12
CA PRO A 62 11.13 -0.38 4.13
C PRO A 62 11.57 -0.83 2.74
N THR A 63 10.76 -0.55 1.73
CA THR A 63 11.04 -0.89 0.33
C THR A 63 11.47 0.33 -0.50
N GLY A 64 11.59 1.48 0.17
CA GLY A 64 11.76 2.80 -0.45
C GLY A 64 10.41 3.53 -0.61
N PRO A 65 10.44 4.87 -0.65
CA PRO A 65 9.24 5.65 -0.89
C PRO A 65 8.75 5.50 -2.33
N MET A 66 7.46 5.71 -2.50
CA MET A 66 6.85 5.95 -3.80
C MET A 66 6.17 7.31 -3.82
N PHE A 67 5.77 7.74 -5.01
CA PHE A 67 5.19 9.05 -5.23
C PHE A 67 3.90 8.93 -6.04
N THR A 68 2.91 9.76 -5.75
CA THR A 68 1.67 9.85 -6.53
C THR A 68 1.18 11.29 -6.56
N ALA A 69 0.10 11.56 -7.29
CA ALA A 69 -0.59 12.84 -7.23
C ALA A 69 -1.90 12.73 -6.47
N ALA A 70 -2.21 13.75 -5.67
CA ALA A 70 -3.49 13.89 -4.99
C ALA A 70 -4.11 15.26 -5.24
N GLU A 71 -5.45 15.30 -5.24
CA GLU A 71 -6.24 16.52 -5.35
C GLU A 71 -6.98 16.79 -4.04
N ARG A 72 -6.98 18.04 -3.58
CA ARG A 72 -7.81 18.45 -2.46
C ARG A 72 -9.29 18.39 -2.85
N VAL A 73 -10.07 17.64 -2.09
CA VAL A 73 -11.52 17.48 -2.23
C VAL A 73 -12.21 17.76 -0.90
N PRO A 74 -13.55 17.91 -0.86
CA PRO A 74 -14.27 17.91 0.41
C PRO A 74 -13.94 16.65 1.22
N GLY A 75 -13.59 16.84 2.50
CA GLY A 75 -13.23 15.74 3.41
C GLY A 75 -11.79 15.27 3.38
N GLY A 76 -10.94 15.73 2.43
CA GLY A 76 -9.52 15.35 2.43
C GLY A 76 -8.80 15.51 1.10
N TRP A 77 -7.86 14.61 0.84
CA TRP A 77 -7.09 14.55 -0.41
C TRP A 77 -7.36 13.23 -1.12
N ARG A 78 -7.79 13.30 -2.38
CA ARG A 78 -8.07 12.13 -3.21
C ARG A 78 -6.84 11.80 -4.05
N VAL A 79 -6.32 10.58 -3.91
CA VAL A 79 -5.26 10.05 -4.77
C VAL A 79 -5.79 9.88 -6.19
N LEU A 80 -5.06 10.39 -7.17
CA LEU A 80 -5.48 10.44 -8.57
C LEU A 80 -4.82 9.36 -9.44
N LEU A 81 -3.59 8.98 -9.11
CA LEU A 81 -2.72 8.20 -9.99
C LEU A 81 -2.09 7.00 -9.26
N PRO A 82 -1.69 5.93 -9.97
CA PRO A 82 -0.84 4.90 -9.40
C PRO A 82 0.48 5.47 -8.88
N CYS A 83 1.09 4.80 -7.90
CA CYS A 83 2.36 5.24 -7.35
C CYS A 83 3.53 4.94 -8.32
N THR A 84 4.49 5.85 -8.37
CA THR A 84 5.73 5.78 -9.17
C THR A 84 6.97 5.80 -8.25
N PRO A 85 8.12 5.25 -8.67
CA PRO A 85 9.29 5.10 -7.80
C PRO A 85 10.05 6.41 -7.54
N VAL A 86 9.87 7.42 -8.39
CA VAL A 86 10.55 8.71 -8.24
C VAL A 86 9.56 9.89 -8.35
N PRO A 87 9.86 11.04 -7.71
CA PRO A 87 8.98 12.21 -7.74
C PRO A 87 8.71 12.73 -9.15
N GLN A 88 9.73 12.76 -10.01
CA GLN A 88 9.62 13.22 -11.39
C GLN A 88 8.55 12.45 -12.18
N ASP A 89 8.51 11.12 -12.08
CA ASP A 89 7.49 10.29 -12.73
C ASP A 89 6.06 10.65 -12.27
N ALA A 90 5.88 11.00 -10.99
CA ALA A 90 4.57 11.43 -10.47
C ALA A 90 4.15 12.80 -11.03
N ARG A 91 5.12 13.72 -11.22
CA ARG A 91 4.89 15.01 -11.87
C ARG A 91 4.52 14.84 -13.34
N GLU A 92 5.22 13.99 -14.07
CA GLU A 92 4.93 13.67 -15.48
C GLU A 92 3.58 13.00 -15.64
N ALA A 93 3.25 12.04 -14.77
CA ALA A 93 1.94 11.39 -14.78
C ALA A 93 0.81 12.39 -14.48
N LEU A 94 1.01 13.31 -13.53
CA LEU A 94 0.06 14.40 -13.28
C LEU A 94 -0.03 15.36 -14.47
N GLY A 95 1.09 15.71 -15.11
CA GLY A 95 1.13 16.49 -16.34
C GLY A 95 0.35 15.83 -17.47
N GLY A 96 0.49 14.51 -17.64
CA GLY A 96 -0.29 13.70 -18.58
C GLY A 96 -1.80 13.78 -18.31
N LEU A 97 -2.21 13.64 -17.04
CA LEU A 97 -3.61 13.80 -16.64
C LEU A 97 -4.14 15.21 -16.97
N LEU A 98 -3.38 16.26 -16.65
CA LEU A 98 -3.76 17.64 -16.97
C LEU A 98 -3.86 17.90 -18.47
N ARG A 99 -2.97 17.31 -19.29
CA ARG A 99 -3.05 17.42 -20.75
C ARG A 99 -4.27 16.70 -21.31
N ALA A 100 -4.61 15.52 -20.79
CA ALA A 100 -5.82 14.80 -21.17
C ALA A 100 -7.08 15.63 -20.82
N ASP A 101 -7.13 16.21 -19.62
CA ASP A 101 -8.18 17.14 -19.20
C ASP A 101 -8.25 18.36 -20.13
N ALA A 102 -7.09 18.89 -20.56
CA ALA A 102 -7.02 20.05 -21.44
C ALA A 102 -7.43 19.73 -22.88
N ALA A 103 -7.24 18.50 -23.36
CA ALA A 103 -7.67 18.08 -24.69
C ALA A 103 -9.21 18.10 -24.82
N ALA A 104 -9.91 17.85 -23.71
CA ALA A 104 -11.36 17.99 -23.63
C ALA A 104 -11.85 19.45 -23.53
N ARG A 105 -10.95 20.43 -23.42
CA ARG A 105 -11.26 21.86 -23.18
C ARG A 105 -10.45 22.77 -24.12
N PRO A 106 -11.02 23.33 -25.20
CA PRO A 106 -10.27 24.18 -26.13
C PRO A 106 -10.09 25.64 -25.67
N ASP A 107 -10.71 26.01 -24.55
CA ASP A 107 -10.83 27.38 -24.06
C ASP A 107 -9.64 27.85 -23.20
N ALA A 108 -9.85 28.95 -22.46
CA ALA A 108 -8.85 29.49 -21.54
C ALA A 108 -8.50 28.50 -20.42
N GLU A 109 -9.46 27.69 -19.96
CA GLU A 109 -9.24 26.65 -18.95
C GLU A 109 -8.27 25.59 -19.49
N GLY A 110 -8.49 25.12 -20.72
CA GLY A 110 -7.57 24.21 -21.38
C GLY A 110 -6.16 24.75 -21.56
N ARG A 111 -6.00 26.04 -21.89
CA ARG A 111 -4.68 26.67 -21.94
C ARG A 111 -4.01 26.71 -20.57
N GLY A 112 -4.77 27.00 -19.51
CA GLY A 112 -4.29 26.97 -18.13
C GLY A 112 -3.79 25.59 -17.71
N LEU A 113 -4.55 24.53 -18.04
CA LEU A 113 -4.17 23.14 -17.75
C LEU A 113 -2.87 22.73 -18.47
N ARG A 114 -2.71 23.10 -19.75
CA ARG A 114 -1.46 22.85 -20.50
C ARG A 114 -0.27 23.59 -19.91
N ALA A 115 -0.44 24.84 -19.52
CA ALA A 115 0.61 25.62 -18.87
C ALA A 115 1.01 25.00 -17.51
N ALA A 116 0.03 24.54 -16.74
CA ALA A 116 0.27 23.85 -15.47
C ALA A 116 1.03 22.54 -15.65
N ALA A 117 0.68 21.74 -16.66
CA ALA A 117 1.40 20.52 -17.01
C ALA A 117 2.87 20.81 -17.34
N ALA A 118 3.15 21.85 -18.13
CA ALA A 118 4.52 22.26 -18.44
C ALA A 118 5.29 22.69 -17.18
N GLN A 119 4.65 23.41 -16.24
CA GLN A 119 5.28 23.80 -14.99
C GLN A 119 5.67 22.63 -14.08
N LEU A 120 4.87 21.55 -14.05
CA LEU A 120 5.21 20.35 -13.28
C LEU A 120 6.54 19.74 -13.74
N GLU A 121 6.73 19.68 -15.05
CA GLU A 121 7.89 19.03 -15.67
C GLU A 121 9.13 19.94 -15.66
N GLU A 122 8.97 21.19 -16.09
CA GLU A 122 10.09 22.12 -16.23
C GLU A 122 10.59 22.66 -14.88
N ARG A 123 9.66 22.95 -13.97
CA ARG A 123 9.97 23.58 -12.68
C ARG A 123 9.93 22.62 -11.51
N ARG A 124 9.62 21.34 -11.74
CA ARG A 124 9.57 20.29 -10.72
C ARG A 124 8.69 20.66 -9.53
N LEU A 125 7.52 21.23 -9.81
CA LEU A 125 6.61 21.66 -8.75
C LEU A 125 5.91 20.45 -8.12
N ASP A 126 5.97 20.36 -6.79
CA ASP A 126 5.25 19.34 -6.03
C ASP A 126 3.85 19.78 -5.61
N ALA A 127 3.47 21.03 -5.87
CA ALA A 127 2.13 21.53 -5.60
C ALA A 127 1.71 22.56 -6.65
N LEU A 128 0.42 22.53 -6.99
CA LEU A 128 -0.21 23.46 -7.93
C LEU A 128 -1.58 23.91 -7.42
N THR A 129 -1.94 25.15 -7.74
CA THR A 129 -3.31 25.65 -7.58
C THR A 129 -3.84 26.09 -8.94
N LEU A 130 -4.94 25.48 -9.37
CA LEU A 130 -5.61 25.75 -10.65
C LEU A 130 -7.06 26.14 -10.37
N GLY A 131 -7.31 27.45 -10.28
CA GLY A 131 -8.59 27.96 -9.80
C GLY A 131 -8.87 27.48 -8.38
N THR A 132 -9.92 26.67 -8.21
CA THR A 132 -10.28 26.05 -6.92
C THR A 132 -9.58 24.72 -6.65
N ARG A 133 -8.96 24.11 -7.66
CA ARG A 133 -8.27 22.82 -7.54
C ARG A 133 -6.91 23.01 -6.89
N ARG A 134 -6.60 22.22 -5.87
CA ARG A 134 -5.25 22.12 -5.30
C ARG A 134 -4.73 20.71 -5.54
N LEU A 135 -3.60 20.62 -6.23
CA LEU A 135 -2.96 19.36 -6.59
C LEU A 135 -1.61 19.29 -5.88
N ARG A 136 -1.20 18.09 -5.47
CA ARG A 136 0.08 17.87 -4.80
C ARG A 136 0.68 16.52 -5.22
N VAL A 137 2.00 16.47 -5.43
CA VAL A 137 2.78 15.24 -5.44
C VAL A 137 2.97 14.79 -4.00
N VAL A 138 2.60 13.55 -3.71
CA VAL A 138 2.50 12.97 -2.38
C VAL A 138 3.49 11.83 -2.26
N ARG A 139 4.25 11.84 -1.16
CA ARG A 139 5.15 10.76 -0.77
C ARG A 139 4.36 9.67 -0.03
N VAL A 140 4.63 8.42 -0.41
CA VAL A 140 3.98 7.21 0.11
C VAL A 140 5.07 6.30 0.66
N GLU A 141 5.05 6.04 1.96
CA GLU A 141 5.88 5.00 2.57
C GLU A 141 5.37 3.64 2.12
N GLN A 142 6.30 2.77 1.70
CA GLN A 142 6.02 1.38 1.42
C GLN A 142 6.89 0.48 2.29
N VAL A 143 6.24 -0.49 2.96
CA VAL A 143 6.93 -1.47 3.80
C VAL A 143 6.42 -2.88 3.53
N LEU A 144 7.33 -3.84 3.65
CA LEU A 144 7.01 -5.25 3.81
C LEU A 144 6.92 -5.58 5.29
N ARG A 145 5.86 -6.30 5.70
CA ARG A 145 5.88 -6.99 6.97
C ARG A 145 6.63 -8.30 6.82
N ILE A 146 7.56 -8.59 7.72
CA ILE A 146 8.42 -9.77 7.71
C ILE A 146 8.28 -10.53 9.03
N GLY A 147 8.04 -11.83 8.90
CA GLY A 147 7.97 -12.79 9.98
C GLY A 147 9.04 -13.86 9.83
N LEU A 148 8.96 -14.90 10.67
CA LEU A 148 9.93 -15.99 10.67
C LEU A 148 10.01 -16.72 9.32
N ASP A 149 8.86 -16.86 8.65
CA ASP A 149 8.75 -17.55 7.36
C ASP A 149 8.92 -16.61 6.14
N GLY A 150 9.43 -15.40 6.37
CA GLY A 150 9.65 -14.37 5.35
C GLY A 150 8.53 -13.32 5.28
N PRO A 151 8.36 -12.66 4.13
CA PRO A 151 7.41 -11.57 3.97
C PRO A 151 5.97 -12.08 4.00
N GLU A 152 5.09 -11.20 4.47
CA GLU A 152 3.66 -11.40 4.54
C GLU A 152 3.07 -11.69 3.15
N ALA A 153 2.33 -12.80 3.05
CA ALA A 153 1.55 -13.16 1.86
C ALA A 153 0.20 -12.40 1.83
N PRO A 154 -0.51 -12.37 0.68
CA PRO A 154 -1.87 -11.86 0.64
C PRO A 154 -2.76 -12.50 1.70
N ARG A 155 -3.53 -11.66 2.38
CA ARG A 155 -4.51 -12.05 3.37
C ARG A 155 -5.77 -12.60 2.71
N PRO A 156 -6.52 -13.49 3.39
CA PRO A 156 -7.84 -13.90 2.92
C PRO A 156 -8.82 -12.72 2.72
N THR A 157 -8.64 -11.63 3.47
CA THR A 157 -9.47 -10.42 3.38
C THR A 157 -8.98 -9.43 2.33
N ASP A 158 -7.82 -9.66 1.69
CA ASP A 158 -7.34 -8.77 0.66
C ASP A 158 -8.20 -8.89 -0.60
N HIS A 159 -8.65 -7.73 -1.09
CA HIS A 159 -9.51 -7.66 -2.27
C HIS A 159 -8.71 -7.97 -3.53
N ASP A 160 -9.27 -8.82 -4.41
CA ASP A 160 -8.69 -9.15 -5.72
C ASP A 160 -9.65 -8.67 -6.82
N PRO A 161 -9.54 -7.40 -7.28
CA PRO A 161 -10.46 -6.87 -8.26
C PRO A 161 -10.27 -7.57 -9.60
N ALA A 162 -11.35 -8.14 -10.14
CA ALA A 162 -11.32 -8.85 -11.42
C ALA A 162 -11.02 -7.92 -12.61
N THR A 163 -11.31 -6.61 -12.53
CA THR A 163 -11.00 -5.65 -13.60
C THR A 163 -11.04 -4.21 -13.11
N GLY A 164 -10.11 -3.39 -13.60
CA GLY A 164 -10.11 -1.93 -13.43
C GLY A 164 -9.47 -1.42 -12.12
N PRO A 165 -9.17 -0.11 -12.05
CA PRO A 165 -8.77 0.51 -10.81
C PRO A 165 -9.94 0.45 -9.83
N GLY A 166 -9.71 -0.06 -8.62
CA GLY A 166 -10.71 0.03 -7.57
C GLY A 166 -10.96 1.49 -7.15
N PRO A 167 -11.86 1.75 -6.19
CA PRO A 167 -12.27 3.10 -5.83
C PRO A 167 -11.07 4.01 -5.51
N ALA A 168 -11.21 5.30 -5.83
CA ALA A 168 -10.19 6.29 -5.54
C ALA A 168 -9.91 6.33 -4.03
N GLU A 169 -8.64 6.42 -3.67
CA GLU A 169 -8.22 6.41 -2.26
C GLU A 169 -8.33 7.83 -1.69
N LEU A 170 -8.96 7.96 -0.52
CA LEU A 170 -9.13 9.23 0.19
C LEU A 170 -8.20 9.26 1.39
N LEU A 171 -7.43 10.33 1.50
CA LEU A 171 -6.65 10.71 2.67
C LEU A 171 -7.49 11.72 3.47
N PRO A 172 -8.18 11.29 4.53
CA PRO A 172 -9.12 12.16 5.25
C PRO A 172 -8.39 13.28 6.00
N VAL A 173 -9.10 14.40 6.18
CA VAL A 173 -8.65 15.52 7.02
C VAL A 173 -9.78 15.86 8.02
N PRO A 174 -9.59 15.66 9.34
CA PRO A 174 -8.37 15.19 9.99
C PRO A 174 -8.09 13.70 9.71
N PRO A 175 -6.81 13.26 9.80
CA PRO A 175 -6.46 11.85 9.71
C PRO A 175 -7.05 11.06 10.89
N PRO A 176 -7.33 9.76 10.73
CA PRO A 176 -7.86 8.94 11.80
C PRO A 176 -6.74 8.62 12.79
N ALA A 177 -6.91 9.04 14.04
CA ALA A 177 -6.06 8.59 15.13
C ALA A 177 -6.33 7.12 15.48
N GLY A 178 -5.31 6.37 15.90
CA GLY A 178 -5.53 5.01 16.38
C GLY A 178 -4.26 4.23 16.71
N ALA A 179 -4.44 3.13 17.43
CA ALA A 179 -3.35 2.25 17.87
C ALA A 179 -2.53 1.66 16.71
N VAL A 180 -3.15 1.48 15.53
CA VAL A 180 -2.48 0.97 14.31
C VAL A 180 -1.46 1.97 13.79
N ALA A 181 -1.81 3.26 13.75
CA ALA A 181 -0.89 4.34 13.34
C ALA A 181 0.31 4.42 14.29
N ALA A 182 0.06 4.37 15.60
CA ALA A 182 1.13 4.40 16.61
C ALA A 182 2.04 3.16 16.56
N GLU A 183 1.48 1.97 16.32
CA GLU A 183 2.25 0.73 16.16
C GLU A 183 3.13 0.77 14.92
N PHE A 184 2.58 1.23 13.79
CA PHE A 184 3.32 1.40 12.55
C PHE A 184 4.47 2.39 12.72
N ASP A 185 4.23 3.56 13.32
CA ASP A 185 5.29 4.56 13.52
C ASP A 185 6.40 4.05 14.44
N ALA A 186 6.04 3.39 15.55
CA ALA A 186 7.03 2.81 16.46
C ALA A 186 7.90 1.74 15.75
N ARG A 187 7.28 0.90 14.93
CA ARG A 187 8.00 -0.16 14.19
C ARG A 187 8.79 0.39 13.01
N LEU A 188 8.27 1.38 12.30
CA LEU A 188 8.96 2.02 11.19
C LEU A 188 10.21 2.73 11.70
N LEU A 189 10.08 3.50 12.79
CA LEU A 189 11.20 4.15 13.45
C LEU A 189 12.26 3.13 13.90
N ALA A 190 11.83 2.01 14.50
CA ALA A 190 12.75 0.92 14.86
C ALA A 190 13.47 0.33 13.63
N ALA A 191 12.77 0.16 12.50
CA ALA A 191 13.31 -0.38 11.26
C ALA A 191 14.26 0.59 10.52
N THR A 192 14.10 1.90 10.72
CA THR A 192 14.94 2.96 10.13
C THR A 192 15.98 3.53 11.11
N THR A 193 16.03 3.02 12.35
CA THR A 193 16.98 3.50 13.36
C THR A 193 18.42 3.39 12.85
N GLY A 194 19.18 4.49 12.95
CA GLY A 194 20.56 4.59 12.45
C GLY A 194 20.69 4.81 10.95
N ARG A 195 19.59 4.87 10.21
CA ARG A 195 19.52 5.22 8.77
C ARG A 195 18.83 6.55 8.51
N ALA A 196 18.01 7.02 9.45
CA ALA A 196 17.27 8.27 9.32
C ALA A 196 18.16 9.51 9.38
N ASP A 197 18.13 10.31 8.31
CA ASP A 197 18.77 11.62 8.27
C ASP A 197 17.93 12.70 9.01
N ASP A 198 18.41 13.95 9.02
CA ASP A 198 17.66 15.05 9.65
C ASP A 198 16.34 15.37 8.91
N ALA A 199 16.25 15.11 7.60
CA ALA A 199 15.05 15.36 6.83
C ALA A 199 13.95 14.34 7.16
N GLU A 200 14.33 13.08 7.35
CA GLU A 200 13.43 12.03 7.83
C GLU A 200 12.93 12.34 9.25
N ARG A 201 13.79 12.79 10.17
CA ARG A 201 13.33 13.21 11.51
C ARG A 201 12.35 14.37 11.47
N ARG A 202 12.63 15.42 10.69
CA ARG A 202 11.70 16.55 10.50
C ARG A 202 10.37 16.10 9.91
N ALA A 203 10.37 15.13 9.00
CA ALA A 203 9.12 14.62 8.43
C ALA A 203 8.20 13.98 9.47
N PHE A 204 8.73 13.29 10.49
CA PHE A 204 7.91 12.77 11.59
C PHE A 204 7.30 13.88 12.46
N GLU A 205 7.92 15.06 12.52
CA GLU A 205 7.42 16.23 13.26
C GLU A 205 6.37 17.01 12.44
N ASP A 206 6.68 17.28 11.17
CA ASP A 206 5.84 18.09 10.27
C ASP A 206 4.61 17.32 9.75
N TYR A 207 4.76 15.99 9.61
CA TYR A 207 3.72 15.07 9.13
C TYR A 207 3.56 13.90 10.12
N PRO A 208 2.99 14.14 11.31
CA PRO A 208 2.99 13.15 12.38
C PRO A 208 2.03 11.98 12.15
N GLU A 209 1.01 12.13 11.30
CA GLU A 209 -0.10 11.19 11.24
C GLU A 209 -0.05 10.28 9.99
N PRO A 210 0.27 8.98 10.11
CA PRO A 210 0.22 8.07 8.97
C PRO A 210 -1.24 7.69 8.64
N VAL A 211 -1.61 7.87 7.37
CA VAL A 211 -2.87 7.40 6.80
C VAL A 211 -2.60 6.23 5.87
N PHE A 212 -3.19 5.07 6.18
CA PHE A 212 -3.01 3.88 5.38
C PHE A 212 -3.80 3.94 4.08
N LEU A 213 -3.09 3.67 3.00
CA LEU A 213 -3.67 3.35 1.70
C LEU A 213 -4.05 1.86 1.67
N ARG A 214 -4.83 1.46 0.67
CA ARG A 214 -5.06 0.03 0.41
C ARG A 214 -3.71 -0.69 0.25
N PRO A 215 -3.58 -1.96 0.63
CA PRO A 215 -2.35 -2.69 0.35
C PRO A 215 -2.11 -2.77 -1.16
N ALA A 216 -0.85 -2.87 -1.53
CA ALA A 216 -0.44 -3.29 -2.87
C ALA A 216 0.22 -4.67 -2.79
N PHE A 217 0.44 -5.29 -3.94
CA PHE A 217 1.01 -6.64 -4.02
C PHE A 217 2.14 -6.67 -5.02
N ALA A 218 3.21 -7.38 -4.71
CA ALA A 218 4.34 -7.54 -5.63
C ALA A 218 4.83 -8.99 -5.62
N VAL A 219 5.68 -9.32 -6.58
CA VAL A 219 6.47 -10.54 -6.57
C VAL A 219 7.76 -10.25 -5.83
N ALA A 220 8.10 -11.10 -4.87
CA ALA A 220 9.42 -11.16 -4.27
C ALA A 220 10.09 -12.49 -4.58
N GLU A 221 11.39 -12.44 -4.87
CA GLU A 221 12.24 -13.61 -5.03
C GLU A 221 13.19 -13.72 -3.83
N HIS A 222 13.36 -14.93 -3.30
CA HIS A 222 14.35 -15.20 -2.26
C HIS A 222 15.70 -15.51 -2.89
N THR A 223 16.59 -14.51 -2.86
CA THR A 223 17.93 -14.56 -3.47
C THR A 223 18.97 -14.21 -2.41
N GLU A 224 20.10 -14.94 -2.36
CA GLU A 224 21.21 -14.68 -1.43
C GLU A 224 20.76 -14.56 0.04
N GLY A 225 19.86 -15.44 0.48
CA GLY A 225 19.36 -15.45 1.86
C GLY A 225 18.41 -14.29 2.22
N ARG A 226 17.97 -13.48 1.26
CA ARG A 226 17.02 -12.39 1.48
C ARG A 226 15.90 -12.36 0.45
N TRP A 227 14.74 -11.90 0.89
CA TRP A 227 13.62 -11.59 0.00
C TRP A 227 13.86 -10.23 -0.66
N ARG A 228 13.73 -10.18 -1.98
CA ARG A 228 13.81 -8.95 -2.78
C ARG A 228 12.58 -8.83 -3.64
N ILE A 229 11.96 -7.64 -3.68
CA ILE A 229 10.89 -7.36 -4.63
C ILE A 229 11.49 -7.33 -6.04
N THR A 230 10.90 -8.09 -6.97
CA THR A 230 11.36 -8.23 -8.35
C THR A 230 10.34 -7.73 -9.38
N SER A 231 9.13 -7.37 -8.94
CA SER A 231 8.11 -6.75 -9.80
C SER A 231 7.72 -5.36 -9.31
N ARG A 232 6.98 -4.63 -10.15
CA ARG A 232 6.21 -3.47 -9.69
C ARG A 232 5.13 -3.87 -8.69
N ALA A 233 4.57 -2.88 -8.01
CA ALA A 233 3.38 -3.03 -7.18
C ALA A 233 2.10 -3.15 -8.03
N HIS A 234 1.19 -4.01 -7.60
CA HIS A 234 -0.10 -4.33 -8.24
C HIS A 234 -1.24 -4.05 -7.26
N SER A 235 -2.42 -3.71 -7.78
CA SER A 235 -3.61 -3.38 -6.98
C SER A 235 -4.29 -4.58 -6.32
N GLY A 236 -3.94 -5.80 -6.73
CA GLY A 236 -4.52 -7.04 -6.21
C GLY A 236 -3.56 -8.22 -6.34
N PRO A 237 -3.74 -9.26 -5.51
CA PRO A 237 -2.86 -10.42 -5.50
C PRO A 237 -2.95 -11.23 -6.80
N GLY A 238 -4.11 -11.27 -7.47
CA GLY A 238 -4.28 -11.93 -8.76
C GLY A 238 -3.52 -11.25 -9.88
N ALA A 239 -3.49 -9.91 -9.89
CA ALA A 239 -2.67 -9.15 -10.84
C ALA A 239 -1.16 -9.41 -10.64
N ALA A 240 -0.70 -9.57 -9.39
CA ALA A 240 0.69 -9.95 -9.11
C ALA A 240 1.00 -11.39 -9.53
N ARG A 241 0.07 -12.35 -9.32
CA ARG A 241 0.21 -13.72 -9.83
C ARG A 241 0.30 -13.76 -11.35
N GLY A 242 -0.60 -13.05 -12.04
CA GLY A 242 -0.58 -12.96 -13.50
C GLY A 242 0.71 -12.32 -14.02
N ALA A 243 1.28 -11.34 -13.31
CA ALA A 243 2.59 -10.79 -13.65
C ALA A 243 3.73 -11.81 -13.50
N LEU A 244 3.71 -12.66 -12.47
CA LEU A 244 4.68 -13.74 -12.30
C LEU A 244 4.53 -14.82 -13.38
N ALA A 245 3.31 -15.23 -13.70
CA ALA A 245 3.03 -16.16 -14.78
C ALA A 245 3.51 -15.61 -16.13
N PHE A 246 3.24 -14.32 -16.39
CA PHE A 246 3.74 -13.63 -17.57
C PHE A 246 5.27 -13.61 -17.62
N TYR A 247 5.94 -13.31 -16.50
CA TYR A 247 7.41 -13.33 -16.42
C TYR A 247 7.97 -14.71 -16.80
N PHE A 248 7.45 -15.79 -16.24
CA PHE A 248 7.88 -17.15 -16.56
C PHE A 248 7.63 -17.54 -18.03
N ARG A 249 6.47 -17.20 -18.60
CA ARG A 249 6.13 -17.58 -19.99
C ARG A 249 6.82 -16.74 -21.05
N HIS A 250 7.06 -15.45 -20.77
CA HIS A 250 7.42 -14.50 -21.83
C HIS A 250 8.75 -13.80 -21.60
N LEU A 251 9.14 -13.52 -20.36
CA LEU A 251 10.38 -12.81 -20.08
C LEU A 251 11.55 -13.76 -19.88
N VAL A 252 11.39 -14.81 -19.09
CA VAL A 252 12.44 -15.80 -18.86
C VAL A 252 12.97 -16.40 -20.18
N PRO A 253 12.14 -16.85 -21.14
CA PRO A 253 12.65 -17.42 -22.38
C PRO A 253 13.49 -16.45 -23.23
N VAL A 254 13.19 -15.15 -23.14
CA VAL A 254 13.86 -14.11 -23.94
C VAL A 254 15.12 -13.60 -23.24
N VAL A 255 15.05 -13.37 -21.94
CA VAL A 255 16.10 -12.71 -21.15
C VAL A 255 17.12 -13.73 -20.64
N GLU A 256 16.65 -14.86 -20.12
CA GLU A 256 17.52 -15.87 -19.49
C GLU A 256 17.90 -16.99 -20.48
N GLN A 257 17.14 -17.16 -21.55
CA GLN A 257 17.37 -18.16 -22.62
C GLN A 257 17.67 -19.57 -22.07
N PRO A 258 16.81 -20.10 -21.17
CA PRO A 258 17.00 -21.45 -20.65
C PRO A 258 16.90 -22.49 -21.77
N ASP A 259 17.46 -23.67 -21.48
CA ASP A 259 17.27 -24.84 -22.33
C ASP A 259 15.78 -25.27 -22.39
N GLU A 260 15.49 -26.25 -23.23
CA GLU A 260 14.11 -26.69 -23.44
C GLU A 260 13.47 -27.29 -22.18
N ILE A 261 14.24 -28.00 -21.35
CA ILE A 261 13.74 -28.65 -20.14
C ILE A 261 13.36 -27.58 -19.11
N ASP A 262 14.29 -26.66 -18.84
CA ASP A 262 14.09 -25.56 -17.91
C ASP A 262 12.94 -24.63 -18.36
N ARG A 263 12.79 -24.41 -19.67
CA ARG A 263 11.68 -23.64 -20.23
C ARG A 263 10.31 -24.29 -19.97
N LEU A 264 10.23 -25.62 -20.08
CA LEU A 264 9.00 -26.35 -19.76
C LEU A 264 8.66 -26.27 -18.27
N GLU A 265 9.66 -26.33 -17.40
CA GLU A 265 9.48 -26.14 -15.94
C GLU A 265 8.93 -24.74 -15.61
N TYR A 266 9.46 -23.68 -16.23
CA TYR A 266 8.90 -22.34 -16.09
C TYR A 266 7.47 -22.22 -16.64
N SER A 267 7.16 -22.87 -17.77
CA SER A 267 5.80 -22.87 -18.30
C SER A 267 4.82 -23.57 -17.34
N ALA A 268 5.19 -24.72 -16.79
CA ALA A 268 4.37 -25.42 -15.79
C ALA A 268 4.20 -24.59 -14.51
N ALA A 269 5.25 -23.89 -14.08
CA ALA A 269 5.18 -22.97 -12.95
C ALA A 269 4.21 -21.81 -13.22
N ALA A 270 4.16 -21.28 -14.45
CA ALA A 270 3.20 -20.25 -14.83
C ALA A 270 1.75 -20.76 -14.76
N ASP A 271 1.48 -21.98 -15.23
CA ASP A 271 0.16 -22.59 -15.16
C ASP A 271 -0.31 -22.77 -13.72
N LEU A 272 0.59 -23.14 -12.80
CA LEU A 272 0.30 -23.20 -11.37
C LEU A 272 0.00 -21.84 -10.75
N MET A 273 0.56 -20.75 -11.27
CA MET A 273 0.28 -19.40 -10.77
C MET A 273 -1.06 -18.84 -11.28
N ASP A 274 -1.53 -19.32 -12.44
CA ASP A 274 -2.86 -19.00 -12.98
C ASP A 274 -3.98 -19.86 -12.36
N ASP A 275 -3.63 -20.90 -11.60
CA ASP A 275 -4.55 -21.80 -10.90
C ASP A 275 -5.52 -21.04 -9.97
N PRO A 276 -6.84 -21.34 -9.99
CA PRO A 276 -7.82 -20.79 -9.06
C PRO A 276 -7.53 -21.04 -7.58
N ALA A 277 -6.59 -21.92 -7.22
CA ALA A 277 -6.13 -22.16 -5.85
C ALA A 277 -5.45 -20.95 -5.15
N ARG A 278 -5.28 -19.81 -5.84
CA ARG A 278 -4.74 -18.54 -5.29
C ARG A 278 -3.40 -18.70 -4.57
N ARG A 279 -2.47 -19.43 -5.17
CA ARG A 279 -1.15 -19.70 -4.59
C ARG A 279 -0.41 -18.40 -4.26
N ALA A 280 0.13 -18.32 -3.04
CA ALA A 280 0.92 -17.17 -2.62
C ALA A 280 2.41 -17.29 -2.99
N GLY A 281 2.88 -18.44 -3.48
CA GLY A 281 4.29 -18.61 -3.86
C GLY A 281 4.56 -19.93 -4.59
N ILE A 282 5.75 -20.02 -5.17
CA ILE A 282 6.18 -21.14 -6.01
C ILE A 282 7.70 -21.28 -5.99
N THR A 283 8.18 -22.51 -6.17
CA THR A 283 9.61 -22.78 -6.39
C THR A 283 9.76 -23.38 -7.77
N VAL A 284 10.66 -22.82 -8.59
CA VAL A 284 10.98 -23.32 -9.93
C VAL A 284 12.50 -23.29 -10.09
N LEU A 285 13.10 -24.42 -10.47
CA LEU A 285 14.54 -24.56 -10.64
C LEU A 285 15.37 -24.01 -9.45
N GLY A 286 14.91 -24.27 -8.23
CA GLY A 286 15.55 -23.81 -6.98
C GLY A 286 15.31 -22.33 -6.63
N ARG A 287 14.72 -21.53 -7.52
CA ARG A 287 14.33 -20.13 -7.27
C ARG A 287 12.98 -20.09 -6.56
N ARG A 288 12.90 -19.36 -5.45
CA ARG A 288 11.68 -19.26 -4.63
C ARG A 288 11.04 -17.89 -4.81
N PHE A 289 9.81 -17.88 -5.29
CA PHE A 289 9.01 -16.68 -5.50
C PHE A 289 7.82 -16.66 -4.55
N ARG A 290 7.41 -15.45 -4.14
CA ARG A 290 6.24 -15.23 -3.30
C ARG A 290 5.54 -13.94 -3.75
N ILE A 291 4.21 -13.99 -3.80
CA ILE A 291 3.38 -12.79 -3.83
C ILE A 291 3.40 -12.21 -2.43
N VAL A 292 3.84 -10.98 -2.30
CA VAL A 292 4.01 -10.28 -1.02
C VAL A 292 3.04 -9.11 -0.90
N ARG A 293 2.55 -8.88 0.31
CA ARG A 293 1.69 -7.75 0.65
C ARG A 293 2.53 -6.55 1.07
N LEU A 294 2.31 -5.42 0.42
CA LEU A 294 2.94 -4.14 0.71
C LEU A 294 1.95 -3.27 1.50
N GLU A 295 2.34 -2.90 2.70
CA GLU A 295 1.64 -1.89 3.49
C GLU A 295 2.08 -0.51 3.01
N ARG A 296 1.11 0.38 2.80
CA ARG A 296 1.31 1.69 2.18
C ARG A 296 0.72 2.75 3.09
N ALA A 297 1.48 3.79 3.40
CA ALA A 297 1.02 4.89 4.23
C ALA A 297 1.46 6.25 3.66
N VAL A 298 0.60 7.24 3.78
CA VAL A 298 0.93 8.65 3.52
C VAL A 298 0.97 9.38 4.85
N ARG A 299 2.05 10.10 5.13
CA ARG A 299 2.10 10.95 6.32
C ARG A 299 1.34 12.24 6.07
N MET A 300 0.56 12.66 7.06
CA MET A 300 -0.29 13.85 7.02
C MET A 300 0.17 14.86 8.06
N GLY A 301 0.27 16.11 7.64
CA GLY A 301 0.51 17.27 8.46
C GLY A 301 -0.66 18.25 8.39
N PRO A 302 -0.58 19.40 9.09
CA PRO A 302 -1.65 20.41 9.10
C PRO A 302 -2.05 20.90 7.70
N ASP A 303 -1.08 20.98 6.78
CA ASP A 303 -1.27 21.44 5.40
C ASP A 303 -1.56 20.31 4.41
N GLY A 304 -1.81 19.09 4.88
CA GLY A 304 -2.13 17.91 4.08
C GLY A 304 -0.99 16.91 3.95
N PRO A 305 -0.97 16.10 2.87
CA PRO A 305 -0.02 15.01 2.73
C PRO A 305 1.40 15.51 2.50
N GLU A 306 2.34 14.71 2.98
CA GLU A 306 3.78 14.90 2.85
C GLU A 306 4.19 14.97 1.37
N PRO A 307 4.90 16.04 0.94
CA PRO A 307 5.50 16.13 -0.39
C PRO A 307 6.78 15.27 -0.48
N PRO A 308 7.39 15.12 -1.67
CA PRO A 308 8.74 14.59 -1.78
C PRO A 308 9.73 15.30 -0.83
N ARG A 309 10.60 14.52 -0.19
CA ARG A 309 11.68 15.01 0.66
C ARG A 309 12.87 15.46 -0.20
N PRO A 310 13.67 16.43 0.25
CA PRO A 310 14.92 16.80 -0.43
C PRO A 310 15.93 15.65 -0.58
N SER A 311 15.87 14.62 0.28
CA SER A 311 16.72 13.43 0.22
C SER A 311 16.18 12.33 -0.70
N ASP A 312 14.95 12.45 -1.21
CA ASP A 312 14.41 11.49 -2.16
C ASP A 312 15.14 11.61 -3.51
N PHE A 313 15.41 10.46 -4.13
CA PHE A 313 16.07 10.41 -5.43
C PHE A 313 15.14 10.95 -6.53
N ASP A 314 15.54 12.06 -7.16
CA ASP A 314 14.73 12.77 -8.17
C ASP A 314 15.51 12.99 -9.49
N PRO A 315 15.61 11.95 -10.35
CA PRO A 315 16.38 12.00 -11.59
C PRO A 315 15.76 12.97 -12.60
N ARG A 316 16.61 13.60 -13.41
CA ARG A 316 16.19 14.49 -14.50
C ARG A 316 15.88 13.73 -15.76
#